data_AF-A0A2J8SW39-F1
#
_entry.id   AF-A0A2J8SW39-F1
#
_cell.length_a   1.000
_cell.length_b   1.000
_cell.length_c   1.000
_cell.angle_alpha   90.00
_cell.angle_beta   90.00
_cell.angle_gamma   90.00
#
_symmetry.space_group_name_H-M   'P 1'
#
loop_
_entity.id
_entity.type
_entity.pdbx_description
1 polymer ?
#
loop_
_entity_poly.entity_id
_entity_poly.type
_entity_poly.pdbx_seq_one_letter_code
_entity_poly.pdbx_strand_id
1 'polypeptide(L)'
;MANINLKEITLIVGVVTACYWNSLFCGFVFDDVSAILDNKDLHPSTPLKTLFQNDFWGTPMSEERSHKSYRPLTVLTFRLNYLLSELKPMSYHLLNMIFHAVVSVIFLKVCKLFLDNKSSVIASLLFAVHPIHTEAVTGVVGRAELLS
;
A
#
# COMPACT_ATOMS: atom_id res chain seq x y z
N MET A 1 25.33 0.90 -13.22
CA MET A 1 23.95 0.98 -12.67
C MET A 1 23.93 0.32 -11.31
N ALA A 2 23.14 0.83 -10.36
CA ALA A 2 22.93 0.19 -9.07
C ALA A 2 22.29 -1.20 -9.27
N ASN A 3 23.11 -2.24 -9.34
CA ASN A 3 22.65 -3.60 -9.52
C ASN A 3 22.20 -4.15 -8.16
N ILE A 4 20.96 -4.66 -8.13
CA ILE A 4 20.42 -5.40 -7.00
C ILE A 4 20.47 -6.89 -7.37
N ASN A 5 20.95 -7.72 -6.45
CA ASN A 5 20.98 -9.17 -6.67
C ASN A 5 19.80 -9.86 -5.97
N LEU A 6 19.52 -11.11 -6.36
CA LEU A 6 18.39 -11.87 -5.82
C LEU A 6 18.48 -12.07 -4.30
N LYS A 7 19.68 -12.22 -3.74
CA LYS A 7 19.85 -12.42 -2.28
C LYS A 7 19.38 -11.19 -1.50
N GLU A 8 19.68 -9.99 -1.99
CA GLU A 8 19.23 -8.73 -1.38
C GLU A 8 17.71 -8.59 -1.43
N ILE A 9 17.09 -8.94 -2.58
CA ILE A 9 15.63 -8.92 -2.73
C ILE A 9 14.99 -9.92 -1.77
N THR A 10 15.45 -11.18 -1.76
CA THR A 10 14.94 -12.22 -0.87
C THR A 10 15.08 -11.82 0.60
N LEU A 11 16.21 -11.19 0.97
CA LEU A 11 16.42 -10.72 2.33
C LEU A 11 15.40 -9.64 2.72
N ILE A 12 15.23 -8.60 1.90
CA ILE A 12 14.27 -7.52 2.18
C ILE A 12 12.84 -8.07 2.25
N VAL A 13 12.44 -8.87 1.26
CA VAL A 13 11.09 -9.47 1.22
C VAL A 13 10.86 -10.36 2.43
N GLY A 14 11.85 -11.17 2.83
CA GLY A 14 11.76 -12.03 4.01
C GLY A 14 11.60 -11.23 5.30
N VAL A 15 12.34 -10.14 5.46
CA VAL A 15 12.25 -9.27 6.64
C VAL A 15 10.91 -8.53 6.69
N VAL A 16 10.46 -7.94 5.58
CA VAL A 16 9.13 -7.32 5.49
C VAL A 16 8.04 -8.33 5.84
N THR A 17 8.11 -9.53 5.26
CA THR A 17 7.13 -10.59 5.56
C THR A 17 7.14 -10.93 7.05
N ALA A 18 8.30 -11.11 7.66
CA ALA A 18 8.41 -11.43 9.08
C ALA A 18 7.82 -10.33 9.99
N CYS A 19 8.04 -9.05 9.65
CA CYS A 19 7.55 -7.92 10.45
C CYS A 19 6.04 -7.70 10.34
N TYR A 20 5.45 -7.97 9.17
CA TYR A 20 4.04 -7.63 8.89
C TYR A 20 3.13 -8.86 8.72
N TRP A 21 3.65 -10.08 8.90
CA TRP A 21 2.87 -11.33 8.76
C TRP A 21 1.60 -11.35 9.60
N ASN A 22 1.66 -10.79 10.80
CA ASN A 22 0.52 -10.73 11.71
C ASN A 22 -0.65 -9.89 11.16
N SER A 23 -0.39 -8.92 10.27
CA SER A 23 -1.43 -8.09 9.64
C SER A 23 -2.41 -8.91 8.78
N LEU A 24 -1.97 -10.06 8.27
CA LEU A 24 -2.81 -10.94 7.44
C LEU A 24 -4.02 -11.51 8.19
N PHE A 25 -3.99 -11.47 9.52
CA PHE A 25 -5.05 -11.97 10.40
C PHE A 25 -5.90 -10.83 10.99
N CYS A 26 -5.64 -9.58 10.61
CA CYS A 26 -6.43 -8.42 11.01
C CYS A 26 -7.67 -8.27 10.12
N GLY A 27 -8.67 -7.55 10.64
CA GLY A 27 -9.85 -7.11 9.89
C GLY A 27 -9.71 -5.64 9.46
N PHE A 28 -10.71 -5.15 8.73
CA PHE A 28 -10.83 -3.72 8.43
C PHE A 28 -11.14 -2.95 9.72
N VAL A 29 -10.38 -1.87 9.98
CA VAL A 29 -10.54 -1.04 11.18
C VAL A 29 -10.51 0.45 10.84
N PHE A 30 -11.20 1.27 11.64
CA PHE A 30 -11.23 2.73 11.49
C PHE A 30 -11.52 3.17 10.04
N ASP A 31 -10.58 3.91 9.44
CA ASP A 31 -10.69 4.50 8.10
C ASP A 31 -10.82 3.44 6.99
N ASP A 32 -10.43 2.19 7.24
CA ASP A 32 -10.67 1.10 6.30
C ASP A 32 -12.17 0.90 6.04
N VAL A 33 -13.01 1.14 7.05
CA VAL A 33 -14.47 1.01 6.91
C VAL A 33 -14.98 1.99 5.86
N SER A 34 -14.63 3.27 5.99
CA SER A 34 -15.03 4.32 5.05
C SER A 34 -14.39 4.13 3.67
N ALA A 35 -13.09 3.78 3.61
CA ALA A 35 -12.35 3.70 2.36
C ALA A 35 -12.65 2.43 1.55
N ILE A 36 -13.06 1.34 2.21
CA ILE A 36 -13.22 0.00 1.59
C ILE A 36 -14.65 -0.50 1.70
N LEU A 37 -15.23 -0.55 2.90
CA LEU A 37 -16.55 -1.17 3.11
C LEU A 37 -17.69 -0.30 2.58
N ASP A 38 -17.63 1.01 2.87
CA ASP A 38 -18.69 1.96 2.53
C ASP A 38 -18.48 2.62 1.15
N ASN A 39 -17.27 2.50 0.60
CA ASN A 39 -16.89 3.17 -0.64
C ASN A 39 -17.47 2.45 -1.86
N LYS A 40 -18.49 3.07 -2.46
CA LYS A 40 -19.20 2.53 -3.64
C LYS A 40 -18.34 2.43 -4.89
N ASP A 41 -17.21 3.13 -4.95
CA ASP A 41 -16.34 3.12 -6.13
C ASP A 41 -15.61 1.79 -6.33
N LEU A 42 -15.53 0.95 -5.29
CA LEU A 42 -14.99 -0.39 -5.36
C LEU A 42 -15.93 -1.36 -6.09
N HIS A 43 -17.24 -1.08 -6.14
CA HIS A 43 -18.18 -1.98 -6.78
C HIS A 43 -18.02 -1.98 -8.31
N PRO A 44 -17.99 -3.16 -8.97
CA PRO A 44 -17.85 -3.25 -10.42
C PRO A 44 -18.99 -2.57 -11.21
N SER A 45 -20.17 -2.44 -10.59
CA SER A 45 -21.34 -1.76 -11.14
C SER A 45 -21.16 -0.24 -11.23
N THR A 46 -20.31 0.36 -10.39
CA THR A 46 -20.02 1.80 -10.44
C THR A 46 -19.15 2.09 -11.67
N PRO A 47 -19.47 3.06 -12.54
CA PRO A 47 -18.64 3.37 -13.70
C PRO A 47 -17.19 3.72 -13.33
N LEU A 48 -16.20 3.26 -14.11
CA LEU A 48 -14.79 3.57 -13.84
C LEU A 48 -14.47 5.07 -13.86
N LYS A 49 -15.22 5.86 -14.64
CA LYS A 49 -15.09 7.32 -14.68
C LYS A 49 -15.31 7.96 -13.31
N THR A 50 -16.16 7.38 -12.48
CA THR A 50 -16.50 7.89 -11.16
C THR A 50 -15.29 7.96 -10.23
N LEU A 51 -14.33 7.04 -10.35
CA LEU A 51 -13.08 7.08 -9.57
C LEU A 51 -12.27 8.37 -9.79
N PHE A 52 -12.41 9.01 -10.95
CA PHE A 52 -11.72 10.25 -11.29
C PHE A 52 -12.54 11.50 -10.94
N GLN A 53 -13.75 11.32 -10.42
CA GLN A 53 -14.68 12.40 -10.07
C GLN A 53 -14.96 12.47 -8.56
N ASN A 54 -14.69 11.38 -7.85
CA ASN A 54 -14.85 11.28 -6.41
C ASN A 54 -13.52 11.48 -5.68
N ASP A 55 -13.60 11.81 -4.39
CA ASP A 55 -12.48 11.72 -3.48
C ASP A 55 -12.18 10.27 -3.09
N PHE A 56 -11.11 10.11 -2.31
CA PHE A 56 -10.60 8.82 -1.85
C PHE A 56 -11.65 7.97 -1.12
N TRP A 57 -12.65 8.61 -0.51
CA TRP A 57 -13.69 7.97 0.29
C TRP A 57 -14.97 7.66 -0.53
N GLY A 58 -14.96 7.96 -1.83
CA GLY A 58 -16.11 7.73 -2.72
C GLY A 58 -17.15 8.84 -2.70
N THR A 59 -16.80 10.04 -2.20
CA THR A 59 -17.69 11.20 -2.21
C THR A 59 -17.39 12.08 -3.44
N PRO A 60 -18.39 12.51 -4.23
CA PRO A 60 -18.16 13.41 -5.36
C PRO A 60 -17.41 14.67 -4.97
N MET A 61 -16.37 15.00 -5.74
CA MET A 61 -15.47 16.13 -5.47
C MET A 61 -16.19 17.49 -5.52
N SER A 62 -17.40 17.56 -6.08
CA SER A 62 -18.22 18.77 -6.11
C SER A 62 -18.98 19.02 -4.80
N GLU A 63 -19.20 17.99 -3.96
CA GLU A 63 -19.98 18.13 -2.73
C GLU A 63 -19.14 18.77 -1.61
N GLU A 64 -19.76 19.62 -0.78
CA GLU A 64 -19.07 20.33 0.32
C GLU A 64 -18.50 19.37 1.37
N ARG A 65 -19.19 18.25 1.64
CA ARG A 65 -18.75 17.22 2.58
C ARG A 65 -17.56 16.38 2.10
N SER A 66 -17.17 16.51 0.83
CA SER A 66 -16.00 15.80 0.31
C SER A 66 -14.74 16.34 0.98
N HIS A 67 -13.85 15.42 1.38
CA HIS A 67 -12.54 15.77 1.94
C HIS A 67 -11.57 16.34 0.89
N LYS A 68 -11.97 16.32 -0.38
CA LYS A 68 -11.17 16.73 -1.54
C LYS A 68 -9.86 15.96 -1.72
N SER A 69 -9.75 14.79 -1.08
CA SER A 69 -8.59 13.91 -1.14
C SER A 69 -8.58 13.14 -2.47
N TYR A 70 -7.85 13.65 -3.46
CA TYR A 70 -7.81 13.02 -4.79
C TYR A 70 -6.75 11.91 -4.88
N ARG A 71 -7.19 10.65 -4.86
CA ARG A 71 -6.31 9.45 -4.92
C ARG A 71 -6.89 8.34 -5.83
N PRO A 72 -7.21 8.63 -7.10
CA PRO A 72 -7.98 7.73 -7.97
C PRO A 72 -7.26 6.39 -8.24
N LEU A 73 -5.92 6.41 -8.34
CA LEU A 73 -5.14 5.20 -8.59
C LEU A 73 -5.16 4.26 -7.38
N THR A 74 -5.12 4.80 -6.16
CA THR A 74 -5.26 3.98 -4.94
C THR A 74 -6.63 3.32 -4.88
N VAL A 75 -7.70 4.09 -5.11
CA VAL A 75 -9.08 3.55 -5.14
C VAL A 75 -9.23 2.51 -6.26
N LEU A 76 -8.59 2.71 -7.41
CA LEU A 76 -8.55 1.71 -8.48
C LEU A 76 -7.90 0.41 -8.00
N THR A 77 -6.80 0.46 -7.25
CA THR A 77 -6.22 -0.77 -6.69
C THR A 77 -7.13 -1.45 -5.68
N PHE A 78 -7.91 -0.71 -4.89
CA PHE A 78 -8.92 -1.31 -4.00
C PHE A 78 -10.05 -1.98 -4.78
N ARG A 79 -10.51 -1.35 -5.87
CA ARG A 79 -11.51 -1.93 -6.78
C ARG A 79 -11.01 -3.21 -7.44
N LEU A 80 -9.76 -3.21 -7.92
CA LEU A 80 -9.14 -4.42 -8.48
C LEU A 80 -8.98 -5.51 -7.42
N ASN A 81 -8.64 -5.13 -6.18
CA ASN A 81 -8.59 -6.06 -5.06
C ASN A 81 -9.97 -6.66 -4.76
N TYR A 82 -11.02 -5.84 -4.77
CA TYR A 82 -12.41 -6.27 -4.58
C TYR A 82 -12.83 -7.26 -5.69
N LEU A 83 -12.44 -7.02 -6.94
CA LEU A 83 -12.71 -7.95 -8.04
C LEU A 83 -12.06 -9.33 -7.86
N LEU A 84 -10.92 -9.39 -7.17
CA LEU A 84 -10.17 -10.64 -6.96
C LEU A 84 -10.65 -11.44 -5.75
N SER A 85 -11.03 -10.75 -4.67
CA SER A 85 -11.25 -11.40 -3.36
C SER A 85 -12.40 -10.81 -2.55
N GLU A 86 -13.19 -9.90 -3.16
CA GLU A 86 -14.27 -9.15 -2.51
C GLU A 86 -13.78 -8.52 -1.19
N LEU A 87 -14.54 -8.62 -0.11
CA LEU A 87 -14.23 -8.00 1.18
C LEU A 87 -13.41 -8.92 2.11
N LYS A 88 -12.49 -9.72 1.58
CA LYS A 88 -11.59 -10.56 2.39
C LYS A 88 -10.38 -9.74 2.88
N PRO A 89 -10.28 -9.33 4.16
CA PRO A 89 -9.27 -8.38 4.64
C PRO A 89 -7.83 -8.84 4.39
N MET A 90 -7.57 -10.14 4.59
CA MET A 90 -6.26 -10.75 4.37
C MET A 90 -5.65 -10.37 3.02
N SER A 91 -6.46 -10.37 1.94
CA SER A 91 -5.97 -10.04 0.60
C SER A 91 -5.50 -8.58 0.47
N TYR A 92 -6.13 -7.66 1.23
CA TYR A 92 -5.78 -6.25 1.21
C TYR A 92 -4.50 -5.98 1.98
N HIS A 93 -4.37 -6.58 3.17
CA HIS A 93 -3.14 -6.53 3.97
C HIS A 93 -1.97 -7.17 3.23
N LEU A 94 -2.19 -8.31 2.58
CA LEU A 94 -1.18 -8.98 1.75
C LEU A 94 -0.67 -8.05 0.64
N LEU A 95 -1.57 -7.35 -0.05
CA LEU A 95 -1.17 -6.45 -1.12
C LEU A 95 -0.39 -5.22 -0.60
N ASN A 96 -0.75 -4.67 0.58
CA ASN A 96 0.03 -3.62 1.22
C ASN A 96 1.43 -4.11 1.60
N MET A 97 1.53 -5.31 2.18
CA MET A 97 2.81 -5.93 2.50
C MET A 97 3.70 -6.14 1.26
N ILE A 98 3.10 -6.55 0.13
CA ILE A 98 3.80 -6.68 -1.16
C ILE A 98 4.29 -5.30 -1.64
N PHE A 99 3.45 -4.26 -1.59
CA PHE A 99 3.86 -2.92 -1.99
C PHE A 99 4.99 -2.39 -1.11
N HIS A 100 4.94 -2.58 0.20
CA HIS A 100 6.04 -2.18 1.09
C HIS A 100 7.35 -2.91 0.78
N ALA A 101 7.29 -4.20 0.43
CA ALA A 101 8.47 -4.94 -0.01
C ALA A 101 9.04 -4.36 -1.32
N VAL A 102 8.19 -4.01 -2.28
CA VAL A 102 8.59 -3.34 -3.53
C VAL A 102 9.23 -1.98 -3.26
N VAL A 103 8.60 -1.14 -2.43
CA VAL A 103 9.13 0.18 -2.05
C VAL A 103 10.47 0.04 -1.34
N SER A 104 10.63 -0.94 -0.45
CA SER A 104 11.89 -1.20 0.26
C SER A 104 13.03 -1.64 -0.68
N VAL A 105 12.72 -2.44 -1.71
CA VAL A 105 13.69 -2.82 -2.76
C VAL A 105 14.04 -1.62 -3.66
N ILE A 106 13.06 -0.77 -3.99
CA ILE A 106 13.31 0.48 -4.71
C ILE A 106 14.21 1.40 -3.87
N PHE A 107 13.96 1.50 -2.57
CA PHE A 107 14.77 2.29 -1.66
C PHE A 107 16.22 1.77 -1.60
N LEU A 108 16.45 0.45 -1.56
CA LEU A 108 17.78 -0.12 -1.72
C LEU A 108 18.45 0.34 -3.03
N LYS A 109 17.70 0.32 -4.14
CA LYS A 109 18.21 0.76 -5.45
C LYS A 109 18.68 2.21 -5.39
N VAL A 110 17.89 3.06 -4.74
CA VAL A 110 18.20 4.48 -4.56
C VAL A 110 19.41 4.66 -3.66
N CYS A 111 19.50 3.96 -2.52
CA CYS A 111 20.67 4.03 -1.63
C CYS A 111 21.96 3.66 -2.37
N LYS A 112 21.93 2.64 -3.22
CA LYS A 112 23.09 2.19 -4.02
C LYS A 112 23.58 3.23 -5.04
N LEU A 113 22.82 4.29 -5.32
CA LEU A 113 23.29 5.41 -6.15
C LEU A 113 24.22 6.35 -5.39
N PHE A 114 24.16 6.35 -4.05
CA PHE A 114 24.83 7.34 -3.20
C PHE A 114 25.74 6.74 -2.13
N LEU A 115 25.51 5.48 -1.74
CA LEU A 115 26.20 4.80 -0.65
C LEU A 115 26.94 3.56 -1.14
N ASP A 116 27.89 3.06 -0.33
CA ASP A 116 28.48 1.75 -0.56
C ASP A 116 27.46 0.61 -0.36
N ASN A 117 27.82 -0.60 -0.82
CA ASN A 117 26.90 -1.73 -0.80
C ASN A 117 26.43 -2.11 0.61
N LYS A 118 27.33 -2.08 1.61
CA LYS A 118 26.99 -2.47 2.98
C LYS A 118 26.05 -1.43 3.60
N SER A 119 26.39 -0.15 3.49
CA SER A 119 25.55 0.93 4.01
C SER A 119 24.18 0.99 3.33
N SER A 120 24.12 0.73 2.02
CA SER A 120 22.86 0.66 1.27
C SER A 120 21.95 -0.46 1.78
N VAL A 121 22.49 -1.66 1.99
CA VAL A 121 21.72 -2.79 2.53
C VAL A 121 21.24 -2.48 3.94
N ILE A 122 22.11 -1.97 4.82
CA ILE A 122 21.73 -1.61 6.19
C ILE A 122 20.62 -0.55 6.19
N ALA A 123 20.76 0.52 5.41
CA ALA A 123 19.75 1.57 5.30
C ALA A 123 18.41 1.01 4.82
N SER A 124 18.42 0.13 3.82
CA SER A 124 17.19 -0.49 3.30
C SER A 124 16.51 -1.43 4.30
N LEU A 125 17.29 -2.16 5.10
CA LEU A 125 16.76 -3.01 6.16
C LEU A 125 16.16 -2.16 7.27
N LEU A 126 16.83 -1.08 7.68
CA LEU A 126 16.31 -0.14 8.66
C LEU A 126 15.00 0.49 8.18
N PHE A 127 14.92 0.91 6.92
CA PHE A 127 13.69 1.40 6.31
C PHE A 127 12.58 0.33 6.33
N ALA A 128 12.88 -0.89 5.88
CA ALA A 128 11.90 -1.97 5.79
C ALA A 128 11.24 -2.31 7.14
N VAL A 129 11.99 -2.25 8.24
CA VAL A 129 11.53 -2.60 9.60
C VAL A 129 11.12 -1.42 10.45
N HIS A 130 11.25 -0.19 9.95
CA HIS A 130 11.09 0.99 10.80
C HIS A 130 9.63 1.08 11.31
N PRO A 131 9.40 1.17 12.64
CA PRO A 131 8.05 1.16 13.19
C PRO A 131 7.13 2.29 12.68
N ILE A 132 7.71 3.39 12.20
CA ILE A 132 6.98 4.51 11.57
C ILE A 132 6.11 4.06 10.39
N HIS A 133 6.47 2.97 9.70
CA HIS A 133 5.71 2.45 8.57
C HIS A 133 4.56 1.53 8.99
N THR A 134 4.41 1.21 10.28
CA THR A 134 3.43 0.22 10.75
C THR A 134 2.01 0.58 10.34
N GLU A 135 1.62 1.83 10.49
CA GLU A 135 0.29 2.31 10.11
C GLU A 135 0.08 2.24 8.58
N ALA A 136 1.06 2.70 7.80
CA ALA A 136 1.01 2.68 6.33
C ALA A 136 0.92 1.25 5.75
N VAL A 137 1.56 0.27 6.40
CA VAL A 137 1.58 -1.12 5.91
C VAL A 137 0.41 -1.94 6.47
N THR A 138 0.10 -1.78 7.76
CA THR A 138 -0.89 -2.62 8.45
C THR A 138 -2.30 -2.10 8.22
N GLY A 139 -2.53 -0.80 8.23
CA GLY A 139 -3.84 -0.23 7.86
C GLY A 139 -4.09 -0.43 6.37
N VAL A 140 -5.25 -0.95 5.97
CA VAL A 140 -5.54 -1.19 4.54
C VAL A 140 -5.55 0.15 3.78
N VAL A 141 -6.16 1.16 4.39
CA VAL A 141 -6.22 2.55 3.91
C VAL A 141 -4.82 3.13 3.65
N GLY A 142 -3.82 2.68 4.43
CA GLY A 142 -2.40 3.01 4.33
C GLY A 142 -1.76 2.70 2.97
N ARG A 143 -2.47 1.95 2.11
CA ARG A 143 -2.08 1.72 0.71
C ARG A 143 -1.84 3.01 -0.04
N ALA A 144 -2.54 4.08 0.34
CA ALA A 144 -2.35 5.36 -0.31
C ALA A 144 -0.92 5.89 -0.15
N GLU A 145 -0.33 5.75 1.03
CA GLU A 145 1.04 6.15 1.37
C GLU A 145 2.07 5.25 0.67
N LEU A 146 1.72 3.98 0.38
CA LEU A 146 2.57 3.07 -0.37
C LEU A 146 2.61 3.36 -1.88
N LEU A 147 1.65 4.13 -2.40
CA LEU A 147 1.48 4.40 -3.83
C LEU A 147 1.68 5.88 -4.21
N SER A 148 1.98 6.77 -3.25
CA SER A 148 2.08 8.23 -3.44
C SER A 148 3.47 8.78 -3.20
#